data_AF-A0A1L6TCZ4-F1
#
_entry.id   AF-A0A1L6TCZ4-F1
#
_cell.length_a   1.000
_cell.length_b   1.000
_cell.length_c   1.000
_cell.angle_alpha   90.00
_cell.angle_beta   90.00
_cell.angle_gamma   90.00
#
_symmetry.space_group_name_H-M   'P 1'
#
loop_
_entity.id
_entity.type
_entity.pdbx_description
1 polymer ?
#
loop_
_entity_poly.entity_id
_entity_poly.type
_entity_poly.pdbx_seq_one_letter_code
_entity_poly.pdbx_strand_id
1 'polypeptide(L)'
;MPLHSMEKFIQLKEEIVQEIPSTDRKLYGSCPVYYSIENRKSFKKSKEQLVLLLGRIIAKNPSALEPLKKLRSNIARLKIDNKESEKTPLLVDLKKRFESLFLYNQSLLKKLSVGQFNDLTLDACYPGAYSNAVMLIDRITSGRGLNNYLLSEKREFIQQQALNFLLETDATIRQGSQIHAINSLYNYVASSYNMQSIVDPYVSNFRLGYLNSFVAYLRERVTPANLLNLVHEMIPKI
;
A
#
# COMPACT_ATOMS: atom_id res chain seq x y z
N MET A 1 16.60 -27.59 7.52
CA MET A 1 16.42 -26.23 8.09
C MET A 1 15.11 -26.21 8.86
N PRO A 2 15.04 -25.59 10.05
CA PRO A 2 13.83 -25.70 10.87
C PRO A 2 12.68 -24.94 10.19
N LEU A 3 11.58 -25.67 9.92
CA LEU A 3 10.32 -25.16 9.35
C LEU A 3 9.76 -23.94 10.10
N HIS A 4 10.11 -23.79 11.38
CA HIS A 4 9.60 -22.74 12.27
C HIS A 4 9.90 -21.30 11.87
N SER A 5 11.02 -21.00 11.20
CA SER A 5 11.30 -19.60 10.81
C SER A 5 10.38 -19.14 9.68
N MET A 6 10.06 -20.05 8.75
CA MET A 6 9.11 -19.74 7.68
C MET A 6 7.67 -19.65 8.18
N GLU A 7 7.30 -20.51 9.13
CA GLU A 7 6.01 -20.42 9.82
C GLU A 7 5.84 -19.06 10.51
N LYS A 8 6.86 -18.57 11.23
CA LYS A 8 6.80 -17.24 11.87
C LYS A 8 6.65 -16.10 10.85
N PHE A 9 7.37 -16.16 9.72
CA PHE A 9 7.23 -15.17 8.66
C PHE A 9 5.82 -15.20 8.03
N ILE A 10 5.29 -16.40 7.75
CA ILE A 10 3.92 -16.57 7.22
C ILE A 10 2.89 -16.08 8.25
N GLN A 11 3.10 -16.37 9.53
CA GLN A 11 2.18 -16.03 10.61
C GLN A 11 2.19 -14.55 10.98
N LEU A 12 3.27 -13.81 10.67
CA LEU A 12 3.38 -12.38 10.94
C LEU A 12 2.20 -11.63 10.29
N LYS A 13 1.47 -10.90 11.13
CA LYS A 13 0.19 -10.26 10.80
C LYS A 13 0.35 -8.75 10.77
N GLU A 14 -0.36 -8.12 9.84
CA GLU A 14 -0.36 -6.67 9.69
C GLU A 14 -1.19 -5.95 10.76
N GLU A 15 -0.57 -4.98 11.43
CA GLU A 15 -1.24 -3.99 12.28
C GLU A 15 -1.21 -2.62 11.58
N ILE A 16 -2.25 -2.34 10.82
CA ILE A 16 -2.14 -1.41 9.70
C ILE A 16 -2.43 0.04 10.07
N VAL A 17 -3.36 0.27 11.01
CA VAL A 17 -3.86 1.61 11.29
C VAL A 17 -4.18 1.73 12.77
N GLN A 18 -3.56 2.72 13.41
CA GLN A 18 -4.07 3.23 14.67
C GLN A 18 -5.09 4.33 14.34
N GLU A 19 -6.38 4.02 14.56
CA GLU A 19 -7.45 4.96 14.26
C GLU A 19 -7.38 6.18 15.19
N ILE A 20 -7.73 7.34 14.62
CA ILE A 20 -7.75 8.59 15.36
C ILE A 20 -9.15 8.82 15.94
N PRO A 21 -9.26 9.44 17.13
CA PRO A 21 -10.56 9.79 17.69
C PRO A 21 -11.37 10.67 16.72
N SER A 22 -12.66 10.40 16.57
CA SER A 22 -13.57 11.20 15.74
C SER A 22 -13.70 12.66 16.22
N THR A 23 -13.24 12.95 17.44
CA THR A 23 -13.21 14.26 18.07
C THR A 23 -11.84 14.96 17.97
N ASP A 24 -10.81 14.31 17.40
CA ASP A 24 -9.49 14.93 17.26
C ASP A 24 -9.55 16.14 16.31
N ARG A 25 -9.07 17.29 16.78
CA ARG A 25 -9.00 18.52 15.98
C ARG A 25 -7.57 18.95 15.67
N LYS A 26 -6.56 18.25 16.19
CA LYS A 26 -5.15 18.64 16.06
C LYS A 26 -4.70 18.62 14.60
N LEU A 27 -5.19 17.66 13.83
CA LEU A 27 -4.76 17.47 12.45
C LEU A 27 -5.40 18.46 11.47
N TYR A 28 -6.68 18.80 11.65
CA TYR A 28 -7.43 19.57 10.65
C TYR A 28 -7.98 20.90 11.14
N GLY A 29 -7.80 21.25 12.42
CA GLY A 29 -8.54 22.35 13.06
C GLY A 29 -10.05 22.07 13.19
N SER A 30 -10.48 20.86 12.83
CA SER A 30 -11.84 20.35 12.86
C SER A 30 -11.80 18.83 13.01
N CYS A 31 -12.93 18.21 13.36
CA CYS A 31 -13.01 16.76 13.48
C CYS A 31 -12.69 16.07 12.14
N PRO A 32 -12.04 14.89 12.15
CA PRO A 32 -11.86 14.09 10.94
C PRO A 32 -13.22 13.72 10.35
N VAL A 33 -13.32 13.82 9.04
CA VAL A 33 -14.49 13.42 8.26
C VAL A 33 -14.07 12.39 7.25
N TYR A 34 -14.80 11.28 7.21
CA TYR A 34 -14.63 10.21 6.24
C TYR A 34 -15.78 10.23 5.26
N TYR A 35 -15.51 9.80 4.03
CA TYR A 35 -16.53 9.72 3.00
C TYR A 35 -17.57 8.64 3.35
N SER A 36 -18.85 8.98 3.18
CA SER A 36 -19.98 8.05 3.22
C SER A 36 -20.91 8.35 2.06
N ILE A 37 -21.40 7.29 1.41
CA ILE A 37 -22.38 7.37 0.32
C ILE A 37 -23.69 8.03 0.77
N GLU A 38 -24.08 7.82 2.02
CA GLU A 38 -25.29 8.38 2.63
C GLU A 38 -25.16 9.88 2.91
N ASN A 39 -23.92 10.39 2.97
CA ASN A 39 -23.64 11.79 3.22
C ASN A 39 -22.75 12.37 2.12
N ARG A 40 -23.36 12.78 1.00
CA ARG A 40 -22.64 13.40 -0.11
C ARG A 40 -21.82 14.65 0.27
N LYS A 41 -22.20 15.39 1.32
CA LYS A 41 -21.42 16.54 1.82
C LYS A 41 -20.08 16.10 2.42
N SER A 42 -19.98 14.86 2.91
CA SER A 42 -18.73 14.29 3.42
C SER A 42 -17.65 14.14 2.34
N PHE A 43 -18.02 13.99 1.06
CA PHE A 43 -17.08 13.85 -0.05
C PHE A 43 -16.11 15.03 -0.12
N LYS A 44 -16.66 16.25 -0.22
CA LYS A 44 -15.87 17.48 -0.34
C LYS A 44 -14.94 17.64 0.86
N LYS A 45 -15.47 17.46 2.06
CA LYS A 45 -14.73 17.68 3.30
C LYS A 45 -13.64 16.62 3.54
N SER A 46 -13.92 15.34 3.29
CA SER A 46 -12.90 14.28 3.39
C SER A 46 -11.77 14.49 2.37
N LYS A 47 -12.13 14.85 1.13
CA LYS A 47 -11.15 15.17 0.07
C LYS A 47 -10.24 16.33 0.45
N GLU A 48 -10.82 17.44 0.93
CA GLU A 48 -10.06 18.61 1.38
C GLU A 48 -9.12 18.26 2.55
N GLN A 49 -9.59 17.49 3.53
CA GLN A 49 -8.77 17.02 4.64
C GLN A 49 -7.60 16.14 4.17
N LEU A 50 -7.84 15.21 3.24
CA LEU A 50 -6.78 14.36 2.71
C LEU A 50 -5.73 15.16 1.92
N VAL A 51 -6.15 16.09 1.07
CA VAL A 51 -5.25 16.98 0.31
C VAL A 51 -4.42 17.85 1.26
N LEU A 52 -5.02 18.37 2.33
CA LEU A 52 -4.32 19.14 3.35
C LEU A 52 -3.28 18.28 4.08
N LEU A 53 -3.66 17.06 4.49
CA LEU A 53 -2.79 16.13 5.19
C LEU A 53 -1.56 15.76 4.35
N LEU A 54 -1.75 15.43 3.08
CA LEU A 54 -0.65 15.15 2.16
C LEU A 54 0.31 16.34 2.05
N GLY A 55 -0.22 17.58 2.00
CA GLY A 55 0.61 18.78 2.04
C GLY A 55 1.47 18.87 3.31
N ARG A 56 0.90 18.54 4.48
CA ARG A 56 1.62 18.54 5.76
C ARG A 56 2.67 17.43 5.83
N ILE A 57 2.39 16.25 5.27
CA ILE A 57 3.34 15.13 5.21
C ILE A 57 4.53 15.51 4.32
N ILE A 58 4.27 16.00 3.10
CA ILE A 58 5.31 16.42 2.15
C ILE A 58 6.22 17.48 2.78
N ALA A 59 5.66 18.44 3.53
CA ALA A 59 6.43 19.47 4.20
C ALA A 59 7.44 18.95 5.23
N LYS A 60 7.32 17.71 5.72
CA LYS A 60 8.29 17.11 6.65
C LYS A 60 9.61 16.74 5.97
N ASN A 61 9.59 16.40 4.69
CA ASN A 61 10.77 16.11 3.88
C ASN A 61 10.45 16.30 2.38
N PRO A 62 10.43 17.55 1.89
CA PRO A 62 9.91 17.87 0.55
C PRO A 62 10.62 17.16 -0.60
N SER A 63 11.94 16.91 -0.45
CA SER A 63 12.77 16.31 -1.49
C SER A 63 12.52 14.80 -1.61
N ALA A 64 12.46 14.08 -0.49
CA ALA A 64 12.21 12.63 -0.51
C ALA A 64 10.73 12.29 -0.81
N LEU A 65 9.81 13.19 -0.45
CA LEU A 65 8.36 12.99 -0.60
C LEU A 65 7.78 13.70 -1.83
N GLU A 66 8.61 14.06 -2.81
CA GLU A 66 8.14 14.62 -4.08
C GLU A 66 7.04 13.75 -4.71
N PRO A 67 7.16 12.40 -4.78
CA PRO A 67 6.15 11.56 -5.42
C PRO A 67 4.73 11.71 -4.83
N LEU A 68 4.61 12.08 -3.53
CA LEU A 68 3.29 12.34 -2.93
C LEU A 68 2.59 13.58 -3.51
N LYS A 69 3.30 14.49 -4.17
CA LYS A 69 2.68 15.59 -4.91
C LYS A 69 1.82 15.06 -6.06
N LYS A 70 2.26 13.99 -6.73
CA LYS A 70 1.50 13.30 -7.78
C LYS A 70 0.19 12.73 -7.24
N LEU A 71 0.26 12.01 -6.12
CA LEU A 71 -0.92 11.49 -5.43
C LEU A 71 -1.89 12.60 -5.00
N ARG A 72 -1.35 13.68 -4.41
CA ARG A 72 -2.14 14.84 -3.96
C ARG A 72 -2.89 15.49 -5.12
N SER A 73 -2.22 15.70 -6.25
CA SER A 73 -2.84 16.22 -7.49
C SER A 73 -3.89 15.25 -8.02
N ASN A 74 -3.63 13.94 -7.97
CA ASN A 74 -4.59 12.93 -8.41
C ASN A 74 -5.88 12.98 -7.56
N ILE A 75 -5.74 12.98 -6.23
CA ILE A 75 -6.87 13.09 -5.29
C ILE A 75 -7.61 14.42 -5.47
N ALA A 76 -6.92 15.53 -5.75
CA ALA A 76 -7.58 16.81 -5.99
C ALA A 76 -8.56 16.75 -7.18
N ARG A 77 -8.22 15.98 -8.23
CA ARG A 77 -9.06 15.75 -9.42
C ARG A 77 -10.22 14.78 -9.19
N LEU A 78 -10.25 14.04 -8.07
CA LEU A 78 -11.35 13.13 -7.73
C LEU A 78 -12.67 13.91 -7.66
N LYS A 79 -13.68 13.41 -8.37
CA LYS A 79 -15.03 13.99 -8.47
C LYS A 79 -16.04 13.13 -7.72
N ILE A 80 -17.17 13.74 -7.36
CA ILE A 80 -18.24 13.03 -6.64
C ILE A 80 -18.87 11.94 -7.51
N ASP A 81 -18.87 12.11 -8.83
CA ASP A 81 -19.43 11.14 -9.79
C ASP A 81 -18.47 10.01 -10.16
N ASN A 82 -17.24 10.01 -9.63
CA ASN A 82 -16.37 8.84 -9.72
C ASN A 82 -17.01 7.64 -9.02
N LYS A 83 -16.63 6.43 -9.44
CA LYS A 83 -17.20 5.19 -8.89
C LYS A 83 -16.95 5.11 -7.38
N GLU A 84 -17.88 4.54 -6.63
CA GLU A 84 -17.73 4.34 -5.18
C GLU A 84 -16.47 3.54 -4.84
N SER A 85 -16.16 2.56 -5.68
CA SER A 85 -14.96 1.75 -5.55
C SER A 85 -13.64 2.49 -5.81
N GLU A 86 -13.68 3.71 -6.34
CA GLU A 86 -12.53 4.61 -6.46
C GLU A 86 -12.49 5.59 -5.28
N LYS A 87 -13.65 6.06 -4.83
CA LYS A 87 -13.76 7.07 -3.76
C LYS A 87 -13.49 6.48 -2.37
N THR A 88 -14.10 5.36 -2.03
CA THR A 88 -14.05 4.78 -0.68
C THR A 88 -12.62 4.39 -0.26
N PRO A 89 -11.82 3.69 -1.09
CA PRO A 89 -10.44 3.36 -0.70
C PRO A 89 -9.58 4.61 -0.44
N LEU A 90 -9.75 5.66 -1.23
CA LEU A 90 -8.97 6.89 -1.07
C LEU A 90 -9.43 7.74 0.12
N LEU A 91 -10.73 8.00 0.20
CA LEU A 91 -11.32 8.98 1.14
C LEU A 91 -11.70 8.39 2.50
N VAL A 92 -11.48 7.09 2.70
CA VAL A 92 -11.67 6.39 3.97
C VAL A 92 -10.38 5.68 4.35
N ASP A 93 -10.02 4.60 3.67
CA ASP A 93 -8.90 3.75 4.08
C ASP A 93 -7.55 4.45 4.00
N LEU A 94 -7.18 4.96 2.82
CA LEU A 94 -5.91 5.64 2.61
C LEU A 94 -5.79 6.90 3.48
N LYS A 95 -6.90 7.62 3.66
CA LYS A 95 -6.97 8.75 4.59
C LYS A 95 -6.60 8.33 6.02
N LYS A 96 -7.22 7.28 6.55
CA LYS A 96 -6.91 6.74 7.88
C LYS A 96 -5.44 6.33 8.03
N ARG A 97 -4.86 5.69 7.00
CA ARG A 97 -3.44 5.31 7.00
C ARG A 97 -2.52 6.52 7.09
N PHE A 98 -2.78 7.57 6.30
CA PHE A 98 -1.98 8.80 6.38
C PHE A 98 -2.19 9.56 7.70
N GLU A 99 -3.39 9.54 8.27
CA GLU A 99 -3.66 10.12 9.59
C GLU A 99 -2.81 9.44 10.67
N SER A 100 -2.83 8.10 10.68
CA SER A 100 -2.00 7.27 11.56
C SER A 100 -0.51 7.54 11.35
N LEU A 101 -0.05 7.58 10.09
CA LEU A 101 1.35 7.91 9.77
C LEU A 101 1.75 9.27 10.33
N PHE A 102 0.94 10.29 10.13
CA PHE A 102 1.31 11.65 10.53
C PHE A 102 1.28 11.87 12.05
N LEU A 103 0.40 11.20 12.79
CA LEU A 103 0.28 11.39 14.23
C LEU A 103 1.24 10.50 15.03
N TYR A 104 1.40 9.24 14.64
CA TYR A 104 2.14 8.25 15.42
C TYR A 104 3.54 7.97 14.88
N ASN A 105 3.79 8.31 13.61
CA ASN A 105 5.02 7.93 12.88
C ASN A 105 5.73 9.12 12.24
N GLN A 106 5.40 10.34 12.66
CA GLN A 106 5.91 11.57 12.05
C GLN A 106 7.44 11.67 12.01
N SER A 107 8.12 11.10 13.02
CA SER A 107 9.58 11.12 13.13
C SER A 107 10.27 10.38 11.99
N LEU A 108 9.64 9.38 11.39
CA LEU A 108 10.19 8.58 10.29
C LEU A 108 10.28 9.40 9.00
N LEU A 109 9.35 10.32 8.77
CA LEU A 109 9.28 11.16 7.57
C LEU A 109 10.57 11.98 7.35
N LYS A 110 11.26 12.34 8.42
CA LYS A 110 12.50 13.13 8.38
C LYS A 110 13.73 12.33 7.95
N LYS A 111 13.68 11.00 8.03
CA LYS A 111 14.82 10.10 7.76
C LYS A 111 14.84 9.54 6.34
N LEU A 112 13.88 9.95 5.51
CA LEU A 112 13.71 9.42 4.16
C LEU A 112 14.77 9.96 3.20
N SER A 113 15.29 9.08 2.35
CA SER A 113 16.29 9.42 1.34
C SER A 113 15.63 9.92 0.06
N VAL A 114 16.27 10.88 -0.61
CA VAL A 114 15.82 11.34 -1.93
C VAL A 114 15.88 10.18 -2.92
N GLY A 115 14.80 10.00 -3.70
CA GLY A 115 14.72 8.95 -4.71
C GLY A 115 14.23 7.58 -4.20
N GLN A 116 14.04 7.41 -2.89
CA GLN A 116 13.58 6.15 -2.28
C GLN A 116 12.24 5.62 -2.84
N PHE A 117 11.42 6.49 -3.43
CA PHE A 117 10.07 6.16 -3.93
C PHE A 117 9.89 6.45 -5.42
N ASN A 118 10.98 6.57 -6.18
CA ASN A 118 10.91 6.92 -7.61
C ASN A 118 10.33 5.80 -8.48
N ASP A 119 10.34 4.57 -7.98
CA ASP A 119 9.74 3.39 -8.59
C ASP A 119 8.21 3.38 -8.47
N LEU A 120 7.63 4.12 -7.50
CA LEU A 120 6.19 4.13 -7.26
C LEU A 120 5.44 5.07 -8.22
N THR A 121 4.34 4.57 -8.78
CA THR A 121 3.49 5.33 -9.70
C THR A 121 2.21 5.81 -9.01
N LEU A 122 2.17 7.08 -8.63
CA LEU A 122 1.11 7.68 -7.78
C LEU A 122 0.09 8.56 -8.53
N ASP A 123 0.29 8.79 -9.83
CA ASP A 123 -0.59 9.54 -10.73
C ASP A 123 -1.38 8.67 -11.72
N ALA A 124 -1.29 7.34 -11.58
CA ALA A 124 -2.08 6.38 -12.35
C ALA A 124 -3.59 6.43 -12.01
N CYS A 125 -4.34 5.42 -12.47
CA CYS A 125 -5.74 5.23 -12.08
C CYS A 125 -5.88 5.18 -10.54
N TYR A 126 -7.04 5.55 -10.00
CA TYR A 126 -7.23 5.65 -8.55
C TYR A 126 -6.87 4.37 -7.77
N PRO A 127 -7.20 3.15 -8.25
CA PRO A 127 -6.79 1.93 -7.55
C PRO A 127 -5.28 1.66 -7.63
N GLY A 128 -4.65 1.98 -8.77
CA GLY A 128 -3.20 1.90 -8.92
C GLY A 128 -2.47 2.87 -7.98
N ALA A 129 -2.95 4.12 -7.91
CA ALA A 129 -2.43 5.13 -7.00
C ALA A 129 -2.64 4.75 -5.53
N TYR A 130 -3.79 4.15 -5.19
CA TYR A 130 -4.06 3.61 -3.86
C TYR A 130 -3.08 2.50 -3.48
N SER A 131 -2.89 1.49 -4.34
CA SER A 131 -1.97 0.37 -4.08
C SER A 131 -0.52 0.87 -3.87
N ASN A 132 -0.05 1.76 -4.75
CA ASN A 132 1.28 2.37 -4.62
C ASN A 132 1.41 3.24 -3.36
N ALA A 133 0.35 3.95 -2.95
CA ALA A 133 0.37 4.75 -1.74
C ALA A 133 0.40 3.88 -0.47
N VAL A 134 -0.25 2.71 -0.48
CA VAL A 134 -0.13 1.72 0.61
C VAL A 134 1.32 1.24 0.72
N MET A 135 1.94 0.83 -0.39
CA MET A 135 3.35 0.43 -0.40
C MET A 135 4.28 1.54 0.11
N LEU A 136 4.05 2.79 -0.28
CA LEU A 136 4.81 3.93 0.23
C LEU A 136 4.70 4.05 1.76
N ILE A 137 3.50 3.90 2.33
CA ILE A 137 3.29 3.99 3.79
C ILE A 137 3.97 2.82 4.50
N ASP A 138 3.88 1.60 3.95
CA ASP A 138 4.53 0.40 4.49
C ASP A 138 6.06 0.59 4.51
N ARG A 139 6.65 1.07 3.41
CA ARG A 139 8.09 1.38 3.35
C ARG A 139 8.51 2.48 4.33
N ILE A 140 7.69 3.51 4.56
CA ILE A 140 8.01 4.53 5.57
C ILE A 140 7.94 3.95 7.00
N THR A 141 6.93 3.13 7.28
CA THR A 141 6.69 2.57 8.61
C THR A 141 7.59 1.37 8.94
N SER A 142 8.22 0.76 7.95
CA SER A 142 9.29 -0.24 8.10
C SER A 142 10.38 0.23 9.06
N GLY A 143 10.69 1.53 9.06
CA GLY A 143 11.67 2.16 9.96
C GLY A 143 11.31 2.14 11.45
N ARG A 144 10.14 1.62 11.83
CA ARG A 144 9.75 1.42 13.25
C ARG A 144 10.35 0.16 13.88
N GLY A 145 10.83 -0.79 13.08
CA GLY A 145 11.43 -2.02 13.59
C GLY A 145 11.22 -3.22 12.69
N LEU A 146 11.91 -4.32 13.02
CA LEU A 146 12.05 -5.52 12.22
C LEU A 146 10.70 -6.12 11.75
N ASN A 147 9.68 -6.17 12.61
CA ASN A 147 8.39 -6.74 12.21
C ASN A 147 7.71 -5.90 11.12
N ASN A 148 7.74 -4.57 11.22
CA ASN A 148 7.14 -3.71 10.20
C ASN A 148 7.91 -3.77 8.89
N TYR A 149 9.23 -3.90 8.98
CA TYR A 149 10.06 -4.16 7.80
C TYR A 149 9.67 -5.48 7.13
N LEU A 150 9.66 -6.59 7.87
CA LEU A 150 9.30 -7.90 7.34
C LEU A 150 7.89 -7.92 6.73
N LEU A 151 6.94 -7.18 7.30
CA LEU A 151 5.59 -7.04 6.73
C LEU A 151 5.59 -6.27 5.40
N SER A 152 6.30 -5.14 5.34
CA SER A 152 6.48 -4.36 4.10
C SER A 152 7.10 -5.22 3.01
N GLU A 153 8.21 -5.89 3.32
CA GLU A 153 8.91 -6.78 2.39
C GLU A 153 8.07 -7.96 1.96
N LYS A 154 7.27 -8.55 2.87
CA LYS A 154 6.37 -9.65 2.54
C LYS A 154 5.31 -9.23 1.53
N ARG A 155 4.73 -8.04 1.67
CA ARG A 155 3.76 -7.52 0.70
C ARG A 155 4.43 -7.35 -0.67
N GLU A 156 5.55 -6.64 -0.68
CA GLU A 156 6.29 -6.33 -1.90
C GLU A 156 6.78 -7.59 -2.62
N PHE A 157 7.31 -8.56 -1.86
CA PHE A 157 7.73 -9.87 -2.36
C PHE A 157 6.57 -10.60 -3.07
N ILE A 158 5.39 -10.70 -2.45
CA ILE A 158 4.25 -11.41 -3.07
C ILE A 158 3.80 -10.68 -4.35
N GLN A 159 3.75 -9.34 -4.34
CA GLN A 159 3.41 -8.55 -5.52
C GLN A 159 4.45 -8.70 -6.64
N GLN A 160 5.73 -8.77 -6.30
CA GLN A 160 6.81 -9.02 -7.26
C GLN A 160 6.73 -10.43 -7.85
N GLN A 161 6.45 -11.46 -7.03
CA GLN A 161 6.24 -12.81 -7.55
C GLN A 161 5.00 -12.89 -8.45
N ALA A 162 3.93 -12.14 -8.15
CA ALA A 162 2.78 -12.02 -9.03
C ALA A 162 3.16 -11.39 -10.37
N LEU A 163 3.96 -10.31 -10.36
CA LEU A 163 4.47 -9.71 -11.60
C LEU A 163 5.35 -10.71 -12.39
N ASN A 164 6.30 -11.38 -11.74
CA ASN A 164 7.17 -12.35 -12.39
C ASN A 164 6.37 -13.50 -13.01
N PHE A 165 5.41 -14.05 -12.28
CA PHE A 165 4.52 -15.09 -12.78
C PHE A 165 3.75 -14.62 -14.02
N LEU A 166 3.22 -13.40 -14.01
CA LEU A 166 2.52 -12.82 -15.16
C LEU A 166 3.46 -12.66 -16.38
N LEU A 167 4.69 -12.18 -16.17
CA LEU A 167 5.68 -12.04 -17.23
C LEU A 167 6.14 -13.39 -17.82
N GLU A 168 6.22 -14.43 -16.98
CA GLU A 168 6.63 -15.77 -17.38
C GLU A 168 5.51 -16.55 -18.07
N THR A 169 4.24 -16.25 -17.77
CA THR A 169 3.08 -17.07 -18.20
C THR A 169 2.12 -16.38 -19.15
N ASP A 170 2.15 -15.04 -19.24
CA ASP A 170 1.22 -14.28 -20.07
C ASP A 170 1.90 -13.05 -20.71
N ALA A 171 2.45 -13.26 -21.91
CA ALA A 171 3.07 -12.22 -22.72
C ALA A 171 2.10 -11.13 -23.20
N THR A 172 0.79 -11.25 -22.97
CA THR A 172 -0.23 -10.33 -23.49
C THR A 172 -0.65 -9.23 -22.51
N ILE A 173 -0.19 -9.30 -21.27
CA ILE A 173 -0.53 -8.29 -20.26
C ILE A 173 0.16 -6.97 -20.61
N ARG A 174 -0.65 -6.02 -21.10
CA ARG A 174 -0.20 -4.69 -21.52
C ARG A 174 0.48 -3.95 -20.37
N GLN A 175 1.60 -3.29 -20.66
CA GLN A 175 2.21 -2.31 -19.77
C GLN A 175 1.14 -1.29 -19.33
N GLY A 176 1.01 -1.08 -18.02
CA GLY A 176 0.05 -0.15 -17.43
C GLY A 176 -1.21 -0.79 -16.80
N SER A 177 -1.63 -1.99 -17.21
CA SER A 177 -2.75 -2.73 -16.55
C SER A 177 -2.29 -3.84 -15.60
N GLN A 178 -0.98 -4.04 -15.50
CA GLN A 178 -0.37 -5.10 -14.69
C GLN A 178 -0.75 -4.99 -13.21
N ILE A 179 -0.93 -3.79 -12.67
CA ILE A 179 -1.23 -3.60 -11.25
C ILE A 179 -2.54 -4.27 -10.83
N HIS A 180 -3.56 -4.28 -11.69
CA HIS A 180 -4.84 -4.91 -11.40
C HIS A 180 -4.72 -6.44 -11.40
N ALA A 181 -3.98 -7.00 -12.36
CA ALA A 181 -3.67 -8.42 -12.41
C ALA A 181 -2.83 -8.86 -11.19
N ILE A 182 -1.81 -8.08 -10.84
CA ILE A 182 -0.95 -8.29 -9.66
C ILE A 182 -1.80 -8.26 -8.38
N ASN A 183 -2.63 -7.24 -8.20
CA ASN A 183 -3.51 -7.14 -7.04
C ASN A 183 -4.48 -8.33 -6.95
N SER A 184 -4.93 -8.87 -8.09
CA SER A 184 -5.81 -10.04 -8.13
C SER A 184 -5.12 -11.31 -7.64
N LEU A 185 -3.91 -11.57 -8.15
CA LEU A 185 -3.08 -12.69 -7.72
C LEU A 185 -2.70 -12.55 -6.24
N TYR A 186 -2.27 -11.36 -5.83
CA TYR A 186 -1.96 -11.04 -4.43
C TYR A 186 -3.17 -11.30 -3.53
N ASN A 187 -4.35 -10.78 -3.87
CA ASN A 187 -5.56 -10.90 -3.06
C ASN A 187 -6.00 -12.35 -2.89
N TYR A 188 -5.78 -13.21 -3.90
CA TYR A 188 -6.10 -14.63 -3.81
C TYR A 188 -5.27 -15.35 -2.73
N VAL A 189 -4.02 -14.95 -2.52
CA VAL A 189 -3.11 -15.60 -1.57
C VAL A 189 -2.98 -14.85 -0.25
N ALA A 190 -3.38 -13.57 -0.17
CA ALA A 190 -3.12 -12.69 0.97
C ALA A 190 -3.50 -13.31 2.33
N SER A 191 -4.69 -13.91 2.44
CA SER A 191 -5.16 -14.54 3.67
C SER A 191 -4.30 -15.73 4.10
N SER A 192 -3.80 -16.53 3.16
CA SER A 192 -2.91 -17.67 3.42
C SER A 192 -1.55 -17.23 3.96
N TYR A 193 -1.20 -15.96 3.74
CA TYR A 193 0.01 -15.32 4.24
C TYR A 193 -0.30 -14.30 5.34
N ASN A 194 -1.47 -14.31 6.00
CA ASN A 194 -1.85 -13.34 7.05
C ASN A 194 -1.70 -11.85 6.64
N MET A 195 -1.86 -11.56 5.35
CA MET A 195 -1.84 -10.20 4.80
C MET A 195 -3.27 -9.73 4.49
N GLN A 196 -3.47 -8.41 4.53
CA GLN A 196 -4.73 -7.78 4.12
C GLN A 196 -4.77 -7.60 2.60
N SER A 197 -5.94 -7.91 2.02
CA SER A 197 -6.23 -7.66 0.61
C SER A 197 -6.14 -6.18 0.27
N ILE A 198 -5.70 -5.90 -0.95
CA ILE A 198 -5.67 -4.56 -1.55
C ILE A 198 -7.01 -4.32 -2.22
N VAL A 199 -7.72 -3.26 -1.83
CA VAL A 199 -8.99 -2.89 -2.46
C VAL A 199 -8.75 -2.39 -3.87
N ASP A 200 -9.21 -3.16 -4.85
CA ASP A 200 -9.11 -2.83 -6.27
C ASP A 200 -10.38 -3.27 -7.01
N PRO A 201 -11.20 -2.34 -7.54
CA PRO A 201 -12.41 -2.70 -8.29
C PRO A 201 -12.18 -3.30 -9.65
N TYR A 202 -10.95 -3.24 -10.18
CA TYR A 202 -10.64 -3.70 -11.52
C TYR A 202 -9.86 -5.03 -11.49
N VAL A 203 -9.96 -5.79 -10.40
CA VAL A 203 -9.36 -7.12 -10.29
C VAL A 203 -9.72 -7.99 -11.50
N SER A 204 -8.71 -8.64 -12.05
CA SER A 204 -8.83 -9.58 -13.16
C SER A 204 -9.47 -10.88 -12.68
N ASN A 205 -10.48 -11.35 -13.42
CA ASN A 205 -11.14 -12.62 -13.16
C ASN A 205 -10.32 -13.77 -13.76
N PHE A 206 -9.31 -14.23 -13.01
CA PHE A 206 -8.54 -15.41 -13.38
C PHE A 206 -9.33 -16.70 -13.12
N ARG A 207 -9.13 -17.71 -13.99
CA ARG A 207 -9.67 -19.05 -13.75
C ARG A 207 -8.97 -19.69 -12.56
N LEU A 208 -9.69 -20.53 -11.80
CA LEU A 208 -9.15 -21.20 -10.62
C LEU A 208 -7.86 -21.97 -10.89
N GLY A 209 -7.73 -22.62 -12.05
CA GLY A 209 -6.50 -23.29 -12.46
C GLY A 209 -5.29 -22.35 -12.53
N TYR A 210 -5.46 -21.15 -13.08
CA TYR A 210 -4.39 -20.13 -13.17
C TYR A 210 -4.01 -19.61 -11.78
N LEU A 211 -5.00 -19.39 -10.91
CA LEU A 211 -4.79 -19.00 -9.52
C LEU A 211 -4.03 -20.07 -8.72
N ASN A 212 -4.36 -21.34 -8.92
CA ASN A 212 -3.65 -22.46 -8.28
C ASN A 212 -2.22 -22.62 -8.79
N SER A 213 -1.97 -22.38 -10.08
CA SER A 213 -0.61 -22.31 -10.62
C SER A 213 0.21 -21.21 -9.96
N PHE A 214 -0.38 -20.03 -9.72
CA PHE A 214 0.29 -18.97 -8.98
C PHE A 214 0.59 -19.38 -7.52
N VAL A 215 -0.32 -20.08 -6.84
CA VAL A 215 -0.07 -20.60 -5.48
C VAL A 215 1.13 -21.56 -5.46
N ALA A 216 1.22 -22.47 -6.44
CA ALA A 216 2.35 -23.37 -6.57
C ALA A 216 3.65 -22.59 -6.82
N TYR A 217 3.64 -21.67 -7.78
CA TYR A 217 4.77 -20.79 -8.09
C TYR A 217 5.27 -20.02 -6.86
N LEU A 218 4.36 -19.40 -6.11
CA LEU A 218 4.71 -18.65 -4.92
C LEU A 218 5.30 -19.54 -3.82
N ARG A 219 4.73 -20.74 -3.62
CA ARG A 219 5.24 -21.70 -2.62
C ARG A 219 6.68 -22.11 -2.90
N GLU A 220 7.04 -22.31 -4.16
CA GLU A 220 8.41 -22.64 -4.57
C GLU A 220 9.40 -21.48 -4.36
N ARG A 221 8.90 -20.23 -4.41
CA ARG A 221 9.72 -19.03 -4.23
C ARG A 221 9.78 -18.54 -2.79
N VAL A 222 8.87 -18.95 -1.90
CA VAL A 222 8.96 -18.67 -0.46
C VAL A 222 9.99 -19.61 0.17
N THR A 223 11.27 -19.26 -0.01
CA THR A 223 12.42 -20.03 0.49
C THR A 223 13.18 -19.25 1.54
N PRO A 224 13.96 -19.93 2.42
CA PRO A 224 14.82 -19.24 3.37
C PRO A 224 15.86 -18.34 2.70
N ALA A 225 16.37 -18.70 1.52
CA ALA A 225 17.31 -17.86 0.77
C ALA A 225 16.65 -16.54 0.35
N ASN A 226 15.41 -16.59 -0.14
CA ASN A 226 14.68 -15.38 -0.49
C ASN A 226 14.32 -14.55 0.75
N LEU A 227 13.97 -15.18 1.87
CA LEU A 227 13.77 -14.47 3.15
C LEU A 227 15.06 -13.80 3.65
N LEU A 228 16.21 -14.47 3.51
CA LEU A 228 17.51 -13.89 3.86
C LEU A 228 17.85 -12.71 2.96
N ASN A 229 17.55 -12.77 1.66
CA ASN A 229 17.72 -11.63 0.76
C ASN A 229 16.89 -10.43 1.22
N LEU A 230 15.62 -10.64 1.61
CA LEU A 230 14.78 -9.57 2.17
C LEU A 230 15.42 -8.95 3.42
N VAL A 231 15.99 -9.76 4.33
CA VAL A 231 16.62 -9.23 5.55
C VAL A 231 18.00 -8.60 5.26
N HIS A 232 18.74 -9.07 4.26
CA HIS A 232 20.08 -8.58 3.95
C HIS A 232 20.05 -7.12 3.48
N GLU A 233 18.98 -6.71 2.80
CA GLU A 233 18.75 -5.31 2.42
C GLU A 233 18.49 -4.37 3.62
N MET A 234 18.19 -4.90 4.81
CA MET A 234 18.08 -4.11 6.04
C MET A 234 19.41 -3.64 6.61
N ILE A 235 20.49 -4.40 6.37
CA ILE A 235 21.79 -4.10 6.95
C ILE A 235 22.36 -2.98 6.08
N PRO A 236 22.51 -1.74 6.61
CA PRO A 236 23.19 -0.71 5.84
C PRO A 236 24.56 -1.28 5.47
N LYS A 237 24.91 -1.22 4.18
CA LYS A 237 26.27 -1.55 3.73
C LYS A 237 27.23 -0.73 4.59
N ILE A 238 27.94 -1.41 5.48
CA ILE A 238 29.00 -0.85 6.32
C ILE A 238 30.15 -0.42 5.40
#